data_AF-A0AAX4HLA5-F1
#
_entry.id   AF-A0AAX4HLA5-F1
#
_cell.length_a   1.000
_cell.length_b   1.000
_cell.length_c   1.000
_cell.angle_alpha   90.00
_cell.angle_beta   90.00
_cell.angle_gamma   90.00
#
_symmetry.space_group_name_H-M   'P 1'
#
loop_
_entity.id
_entity.type
_entity.pdbx_description
1 polymer ?
#
loop_
_entity_poly.entity_id
_entity_poly.type
_entity_poly.pdbx_seq_one_letter_code
_entity_poly.pdbx_strand_id
1 'polypeptide(L)'
;MVREFVGFLKQYGVIGLAIAVIIGGKLNLLVTSLVNDLITPLILQPALKAAGVASIYELSYNGIMYGKVLGAGIDFIIVAWIVFIFAKKVMKEELVAKR
;
A
#
# COMPACT_ATOMS: atom_id res chain seq x y z
N MET A 1 -34.63 -9.38 -19.59
CA MET A 1 -33.88 -9.38 -18.30
C MET A 1 -32.36 -9.38 -18.44
N VAL A 2 -31.67 -10.46 -18.82
CA VAL A 2 -30.18 -10.47 -18.84
C VAL A 2 -29.59 -9.45 -19.83
N ARG A 3 -30.18 -9.30 -21.02
CA ARG A 3 -29.73 -8.29 -22.01
C ARG A 3 -29.99 -6.85 -21.52
N GLU A 4 -31.10 -6.60 -20.84
CA GLU A 4 -31.43 -5.29 -20.26
C GLU A 4 -30.47 -4.96 -19.10
N PHE A 5 -30.14 -5.95 -18.28
CA PHE A 5 -29.17 -5.81 -17.20
C PHE A 5 -27.76 -5.52 -17.70
N VAL A 6 -27.29 -6.24 -18.73
CA VAL A 6 -26.00 -5.94 -19.37
C VAL A 6 -26.02 -4.57 -20.05
N GLY A 7 -27.13 -4.17 -20.65
CA GLY A 7 -27.34 -2.83 -21.18
C GLY A 7 -27.23 -1.74 -20.12
N PHE A 8 -27.88 -1.95 -18.96
CA PHE A 8 -27.79 -1.07 -17.79
C PHE A 8 -26.35 -0.94 -17.29
N LEU A 9 -25.63 -2.05 -17.08
CA LEU A 9 -24.24 -2.02 -16.61
C LEU A 9 -23.30 -1.27 -17.57
N LYS A 10 -23.56 -1.35 -18.87
CA LYS A 10 -22.83 -0.58 -19.90
C LYS A 10 -23.19 0.90 -19.88
N GLN A 11 -24.49 1.23 -19.80
CA GLN A 11 -24.97 2.61 -19.79
C GLN A 11 -24.41 3.42 -18.61
N TYR A 12 -24.28 2.78 -17.44
CA TYR A 12 -23.77 3.43 -16.23
C TYR A 12 -22.25 3.22 -16.02
N GLY A 13 -21.54 2.63 -16.99
CA GLY A 13 -20.08 2.45 -16.90
C GLY A 13 -19.60 1.55 -15.75
N VAL A 14 -20.50 0.77 -15.13
CA VAL A 14 -20.24 -0.04 -13.92
C VAL A 14 -19.17 -1.09 -14.17
N ILE A 15 -19.08 -1.59 -15.40
CA ILE A 15 -18.09 -2.60 -15.80
C ILE A 15 -16.66 -2.06 -15.62
N GLY A 16 -16.40 -0.82 -16.03
CA GLY A 16 -15.08 -0.19 -15.89
C GLY A 16 -14.73 0.05 -14.42
N LEU A 17 -15.71 0.51 -13.63
CA LEU A 17 -15.55 0.69 -12.19
C LEU A 17 -15.24 -0.64 -11.48
N ALA A 18 -15.95 -1.71 -11.81
CA ALA A 18 -15.73 -3.03 -11.24
C ALA A 18 -14.31 -3.54 -11.53
N ILE A 19 -13.82 -3.39 -12.76
CA ILE A 19 -12.45 -3.75 -13.14
C ILE A 19 -11.43 -2.93 -12.33
N ALA A 20 -11.62 -1.61 -12.25
CA ALA A 20 -10.73 -0.72 -11.50
C ALA A 20 -10.65 -1.09 -10.02
N VAL A 21 -11.79 -1.39 -9.38
CA VAL A 21 -11.85 -1.78 -7.96
C VAL A 21 -11.18 -3.14 -7.72
N ILE A 22 -11.43 -4.13 -8.58
CA ILE A 22 -10.84 -5.47 -8.44
C ILE A 22 -9.32 -5.41 -8.61
N ILE A 23 -8.84 -4.74 -9.66
CA ILE A 23 -7.40 -4.58 -9.92
C ILE A 23 -6.76 -3.74 -8.81
N GLY A 24 -7.39 -2.64 -8.39
CA GLY A 24 -6.92 -1.81 -7.29
C GLY A 24 -6.79 -2.58 -5.98
N GLY A 25 -7.75 -3.45 -5.65
CA GLY A 25 -7.68 -4.32 -4.48
C GLY A 25 -6.51 -5.32 -4.54
N LYS A 26 -6.25 -5.92 -5.71
CA LYS A 26 -5.12 -6.84 -5.89
C LYS A 26 -3.77 -6.12 -5.85
N LEU A 27 -3.67 -4.93 -6.44
CA LEU A 27 -2.48 -4.09 -6.37
C LEU A 27 -2.18 -3.66 -4.94
N ASN A 28 -3.21 -3.29 -4.16
CA ASN A 28 -3.03 -2.97 -2.74
C ASN A 28 -2.42 -4.15 -1.98
N LEU A 29 -2.95 -5.36 -2.15
CA LEU A 29 -2.40 -6.57 -1.53
C LEU A 29 -0.94 -6.84 -1.94
N LEU A 30 -0.60 -6.65 -3.21
CA LEU A 30 0.77 -6.82 -3.70
C LEU A 30 1.73 -5.82 -3.06
N VAL A 31 1.34 -4.56 -2.97
CA VAL A 31 2.15 -3.51 -2.31
C VAL A 31 2.27 -3.80 -0.82
N THR A 32 1.19 -4.17 -0.15
CA THR A 32 1.21 -4.53 1.28
C THR A 32 2.11 -5.73 1.56
N SER A 33 2.06 -6.78 0.73
CA SER A 33 2.95 -7.94 0.86
C SER A 33 4.41 -7.57 0.60
N LEU A 34 4.69 -6.76 -0.42
CA LEU A 34 6.05 -6.26 -0.67
C LEU A 34 6.61 -5.49 0.55
N VAL A 35 5.78 -4.66 1.21
CA VAL A 35 6.23 -3.95 2.41
C VAL A 35 6.39 -4.90 3.59
N ASN A 36 5.35 -5.63 3.95
CA ASN A 36 5.34 -6.44 5.16
C ASN A 36 6.29 -7.65 5.10
N ASP A 37 6.39 -8.30 3.94
CA ASP A 37 7.10 -9.57 3.79
C ASP A 37 8.56 -9.39 3.34
N LEU A 38 8.90 -8.26 2.73
CA LEU A 38 10.26 -7.98 2.26
C LEU A 38 10.88 -6.79 2.98
N ILE A 39 10.21 -5.63 3.01
CA ILE A 39 10.81 -4.40 3.54
C ILE A 39 10.88 -4.41 5.07
N THR A 40 9.80 -4.76 5.75
CA THR A 40 9.74 -4.81 7.22
C THR A 40 10.80 -5.76 7.81
N PRO A 41 10.98 -7.02 7.36
CA PRO A 41 12.04 -7.86 7.91
C PRO A 41 13.46 -7.35 7.59
N LEU A 42 13.68 -6.76 6.40
CA LEU A 42 15.01 -6.29 5.99
C LEU A 42 15.43 -4.96 6.63
N ILE A 43 14.49 -4.05 6.88
CA ILE A 43 14.77 -2.70 7.39
C ILE A 43 14.48 -2.61 8.89
N LEU A 44 13.36 -3.18 9.37
CA LEU A 44 12.99 -3.07 10.78
C LEU A 44 13.81 -4.03 11.66
N GLN A 45 14.06 -5.29 11.30
CA GLN A 45 14.82 -6.18 12.19
C GLN A 45 16.26 -5.72 12.53
N PRO A 46 17.07 -5.19 11.60
CA PRO A 46 18.37 -4.60 11.95
C PRO A 46 18.24 -3.26 12.67
N ALA A 47 17.24 -2.42 12.34
CA ALA A 47 16.99 -1.16 13.03
C ALA A 47 16.52 -1.36 14.48
N LEU A 48 15.69 -2.37 14.76
CA LEU A 48 15.25 -2.77 16.11
C LEU A 48 16.42 -3.30 16.95
N LYS A 49 17.29 -4.13 16.35
CA LYS A 49 18.51 -4.62 17.01
C LYS A 49 19.50 -3.49 17.33
N ALA A 50 19.67 -2.52 16.43
CA ALA A 50 20.54 -1.36 16.65
C ALA A 50 20.00 -0.37 17.69
N ALA A 51 18.68 -0.30 17.88
CA ALA A 51 18.03 0.56 18.86
C ALA A 51 17.95 -0.05 20.28
N GLY A 52 18.41 -1.29 20.48
CA GLY A 52 18.42 -1.94 21.81
C GLY A 52 17.04 -2.37 22.32
N VAL A 53 16.02 -2.39 21.45
CA VAL A 53 14.65 -2.76 21.81
C VAL A 53 14.17 -3.90 20.90
N ALA A 54 13.79 -5.02 21.51
CA ALA A 54 13.37 -6.23 20.80
C ALA A 54 12.10 -6.02 19.95
N SER A 55 11.30 -4.98 20.22
CA SER A 55 10.08 -4.64 19.49
C SER A 55 9.69 -3.16 19.67
N ILE A 56 9.50 -2.42 18.56
CA ILE A 56 8.92 -1.05 18.61
C ILE A 56 7.55 -1.06 19.31
N TYR A 57 6.82 -2.17 19.21
CA TYR A 57 5.52 -2.39 19.86
C TYR A 57 5.56 -2.51 21.39
N GLU A 58 6.73 -2.74 21.99
CA GLU A 58 6.92 -2.87 23.44
C GLU A 58 7.51 -1.60 24.08
N LEU A 59 7.81 -0.56 23.29
CA LEU A 59 8.17 0.76 23.83
C LEU A 59 6.94 1.40 24.50
N SER A 60 6.87 1.18 25.80
CA SER A 60 6.00 1.90 26.74
C SER A 60 6.84 2.97 27.42
N TYR A 61 6.55 4.25 27.13
CA TYR A 61 7.01 5.34 27.96
C TYR A 61 5.88 5.68 28.92
N ASN A 62 6.10 5.42 30.22
CA ASN A 62 5.18 5.78 31.30
C ASN A 62 3.78 5.09 31.22
N GLY A 63 3.71 3.83 30.78
CA GLY A 63 2.46 3.06 30.75
C GLY A 63 1.57 3.27 29.52
N ILE A 64 2.01 4.09 28.56
CA ILE A 64 1.29 4.35 27.31
C ILE A 64 2.04 3.68 26.14
N MET A 65 1.35 2.74 25.48
CA MET A 65 1.85 1.99 24.33
C MET A 65 1.85 2.85 23.05
N TYR A 66 2.79 3.79 22.93
CA TYR A 66 2.96 4.61 21.72
C TYR A 66 3.63 3.85 20.56
N GLY A 67 4.26 2.71 20.86
CA GLY A 67 4.94 1.85 19.91
C GLY A 67 4.10 1.45 18.70
N LYS A 68 2.81 1.18 18.91
CA LYS A 68 1.89 0.77 17.83
C LYS A 68 1.58 1.90 16.85
N VAL A 69 1.42 3.13 17.35
CA VAL A 69 1.13 4.31 16.53
C VAL A 69 2.37 4.75 15.75
N LEU A 70 3.54 4.73 16.40
CA LEU A 70 4.81 5.02 15.74
C LEU A 70 5.16 3.97 14.68
N GLY A 71 4.98 2.69 14.98
CA GLY A 71 5.16 1.60 14.01
C GLY A 71 4.23 1.75 12.81
N ALA A 72 2.94 1.99 13.03
CA ALA A 72 1.98 2.22 11.95
C ALA A 72 2.31 3.47 11.12
N GLY A 73 2.84 4.53 11.74
CA GLY A 73 3.29 5.73 11.05
C GLY A 73 4.51 5.48 10.15
N ILE A 74 5.48 4.70 10.62
CA ILE A 74 6.66 4.31 9.84
C ILE A 74 6.23 3.41 8.66
N ASP A 75 5.39 2.41 8.90
CA ASP A 75 4.84 1.56 7.84
C ASP A 75 4.11 2.38 6.77
N PHE A 76 3.28 3.35 7.20
CA PHE A 76 2.60 4.25 6.27
C PHE A 76 3.58 5.03 5.38
N ILE A 77 4.66 5.59 5.96
CA ILE A 77 5.67 6.34 5.21
C ILE A 77 6.38 5.44 4.20
N ILE A 78 6.72 4.20 4.58
CA ILE A 78 7.38 3.22 3.71
C ILE A 78 6.47 2.83 2.55
N VAL A 79 5.21 2.47 2.83
CA VAL A 79 4.22 2.13 1.80
C VAL A 79 4.00 3.31 0.85
N ALA A 80 3.81 4.52 1.39
CA ALA A 80 3.61 5.73 0.59
C ALA A 80 4.81 6.00 -0.35
N TRP A 81 6.04 5.80 0.14
CA TRP A 81 7.24 5.98 -0.66
C TRP A 81 7.36 4.97 -1.81
N ILE A 82 7.03 3.69 -1.55
CA ILE A 82 7.06 2.64 -2.56
C ILE A 82 5.99 2.85 -3.63
N VAL A 83 4.76 3.18 -3.21
CA VAL A 83 3.67 3.53 -4.13
C VAL A 83 4.06 4.74 -4.98
N PHE A 84 4.71 5.75 -4.39
CA PHE A 84 5.19 6.92 -5.12
C PHE A 84 6.24 6.57 -6.18
N ILE A 85 7.22 5.70 -5.86
CA ILE A 85 8.21 5.23 -6.85
C ILE A 85 7.53 4.45 -7.97
N PHE A 86 6.59 3.57 -7.63
CA PHE A 86 5.84 2.77 -8.60
C PHE A 86 5.02 3.67 -9.53
N ALA A 87 4.22 4.58 -8.96
CA ALA A 87 3.46 5.57 -9.71
C ALA A 87 4.35 6.44 -10.59
N LYS A 88 5.49 6.92 -10.07
CA LYS A 88 6.45 7.72 -10.83
C LYS A 88 7.08 6.94 -12.00
N LYS A 89 7.28 5.63 -11.89
CA LYS A 89 7.78 4.80 -12.99
C LYS A 89 6.71 4.57 -14.06
N VAL A 90 5.49 4.25 -13.65
CA VAL A 90 4.35 4.01 -14.56
C VAL A 90 3.93 5.31 -15.26
N MET A 91 3.75 6.41 -14.51
CA MET A 91 3.35 7.72 -15.07
C MET A 91 4.47 8.41 -15.86
N LYS A 92 5.74 8.00 -15.68
CA LYS A 92 6.83 8.48 -16.54
C LYS A 92 6.64 8.08 -18.00
N GLU A 93 5.94 6.99 -18.30
CA GLU A 93 5.66 6.61 -19.70
C GLU A 93 4.64 7.57 -20.35
N GLU A 94 3.63 8.03 -19.62
CA GLU A 94 2.66 9.00 -20.15
C GLU A 94 3.23 10.40 -20.35
N LEU A 95 4.24 10.82 -19.57
CA LEU A 95 4.93 12.09 -19.77
C LEU A 95 6.03 12.04 -20.86
N VAL A 96 6.29 10.87 -21.45
CA VAL A 96 7.32 10.68 -22.50
C VAL A 96 6.69 10.41 -23.88
N ALA A 97 5.43 10.00 -23.97
CA ALA A 97 4.73 9.88 -25.26
C ALA A 97 4.20 11.22 -25.82
N LYS A 98 4.41 12.34 -25.10
CA LYS A 98 4.04 13.68 -25.57
C LYS A 98 5.16 14.70 -25.40
N ARG A 99 6.36 14.36 -25.88
CA ARG A 99 7.32 15.28 -26.50
C ARG A 99 8.19 14.54 -27.50
#